data_AF-A0A662AYQ0-F1
#
_entry.id   AF-A0A662AYQ0-F1
#
_cell.length_a   1.000
_cell.length_b   1.000
_cell.length_c   1.000
_cell.angle_alpha   90.00
_cell.angle_beta   90.00
_cell.angle_gamma   90.00
#
_symmetry.space_group_name_H-M   'P 1'
#
loop_
_entity.id
_entity.type
_entity.pdbx_description
1 polymer ?
#
loop_
_entity_poly.entity_id
_entity_poly.type
_entity_poly.pdbx_seq_one_letter_code
_entity_poly.pdbx_strand_id
1 'polypeptide(L)'
;MGRLARVGDRGEVLNEFMADLTVFMHEQIPESEVSIAVPPINWGGWQYTGLAEACDYLFIMGYNFYGPWSQTSGPCAPLTGGSYNITRTVNTEFAEANADKLILGVPYYGNKWKTNTGNPYSHAFDHISQPSYSLAKNIADDYGASWDDISQTSYCSYQQSGDWYQVWYDSDTSLRRKYDLADSHYYKGIGMWALGYDSDKPELWDELRRRYTGASAISEVRRNQVEISIVNTEENNLKIRFSAEANDRITLVLTSITGRVICQHSYKATFSGIQLTEIPVRDVPKGIYIVKVLLRSGNSLRTGTAKILI
;
A
#
# COMPACT_ATOMS: atom_id res chain seq x y z
N MET A 1 4.61 20.97 5.05
CA MET A 1 3.51 21.34 4.13
C MET A 1 4.14 21.80 2.82
N GLY A 2 4.04 21.00 1.76
CA GLY A 2 4.35 21.47 0.42
C GLY A 2 3.35 22.56 0.03
N ARG A 3 3.82 23.66 -0.56
CA ARG A 3 2.95 24.70 -1.10
C ARG A 3 2.18 24.05 -2.26
N LEU A 4 0.85 23.95 -2.13
CA LEU A 4 0.01 23.49 -3.24
C LEU A 4 0.28 24.40 -4.45
N ALA A 5 0.44 23.82 -5.64
CA ALA A 5 0.56 24.58 -6.88
C ALA A 5 -0.58 25.59 -6.99
N ARG A 6 -0.28 26.84 -7.37
CA ARG A 6 -1.31 27.87 -7.52
C ARG A 6 -2.23 27.47 -8.66
N VAL A 7 -3.48 27.95 -8.66
CA VAL A 7 -4.43 27.62 -9.73
C VAL A 7 -3.88 28.03 -11.11
N GLY A 8 -3.17 29.17 -11.20
CA GLY A 8 -2.53 29.64 -12.43
C GLY A 8 -1.28 28.87 -12.85
N ASP A 9 -0.74 27.99 -12.00
CA ASP A 9 0.39 27.12 -12.35
C ASP A 9 -0.09 25.80 -12.99
N ARG A 10 -1.41 25.53 -13.00
CA ARG A 10 -2.02 24.29 -13.52
C ARG A 10 -2.48 24.46 -14.97
N GLY A 11 -2.78 23.34 -15.63
CA GLY A 11 -3.12 23.32 -17.04
C GLY A 11 -1.86 23.38 -17.90
N GLU A 12 -1.86 24.18 -18.96
CA GLU A 12 -0.76 24.27 -19.94
C GLU A 12 0.60 24.46 -19.27
N VAL A 13 0.73 25.37 -18.29
CA VAL A 13 2.01 25.67 -17.62
C VAL A 13 2.64 24.44 -16.96
N LEU A 14 1.84 23.65 -16.21
CA LEU A 14 2.36 22.44 -15.57
C LEU A 14 2.63 21.35 -16.60
N ASN A 15 1.77 21.23 -17.61
CA ASN A 15 1.92 20.21 -18.64
C ASN A 15 3.21 20.44 -19.45
N GLU A 16 3.50 21.69 -19.84
CA GLU A 16 4.73 22.08 -20.51
C GLU A 16 5.95 21.81 -19.62
N PHE A 17 5.90 22.22 -18.35
CA PHE A 17 6.98 21.93 -17.41
C PHE A 17 7.25 20.43 -17.28
N MET A 18 6.19 19.61 -17.17
CA MET A 18 6.34 18.17 -17.07
C MET A 18 6.89 17.57 -18.38
N ALA A 19 6.51 18.10 -19.53
CA ALA A 19 7.03 17.66 -20.82
C ALA A 19 8.54 17.95 -20.94
N ASP A 20 8.95 19.18 -20.63
CA ASP A 20 10.36 19.58 -20.61
C ASP A 20 11.17 18.75 -19.61
N LEU A 21 10.61 18.49 -18.43
CA LEU A 21 11.23 17.64 -17.41
C LEU A 21 11.41 16.21 -17.92
N THR A 22 10.39 15.62 -18.54
CA THR A 22 10.46 14.26 -19.09
C THR A 22 11.56 14.16 -20.15
N VAL A 23 11.60 15.09 -21.12
CA VAL A 23 12.64 15.14 -22.15
C VAL A 23 14.02 15.23 -21.51
N PHE A 24 14.22 16.17 -20.58
CA PHE A 24 15.49 16.36 -19.91
C PHE A 24 15.93 15.11 -19.12
N MET A 25 15.02 14.49 -18.37
CA MET A 25 15.35 13.31 -17.56
C MET A 25 15.74 12.12 -18.44
N HIS A 26 15.03 11.88 -19.54
CA HIS A 26 15.37 10.81 -20.49
C HIS A 26 16.72 11.04 -21.18
N GLU A 27 17.07 12.29 -21.48
CA GLU A 27 18.38 12.65 -22.04
C GLU A 27 19.53 12.46 -21.04
N GLN A 28 19.34 12.90 -19.78
CA GLN A 28 20.40 12.85 -18.77
C GLN A 28 20.52 11.47 -18.11
N ILE A 29 19.42 10.74 -18.01
CA ILE A 29 19.34 9.43 -17.37
C ILE A 29 18.53 8.52 -18.30
N PRO A 30 19.20 7.86 -19.26
CA PRO A 30 18.55 6.87 -20.12
C PRO A 30 17.78 5.85 -19.29
N GLU A 31 16.60 5.45 -19.76
CA GLU A 31 15.66 4.53 -19.08
C GLU A 31 15.03 5.07 -17.78
N SER A 32 15.19 6.36 -17.45
CA SER A 32 14.44 6.97 -16.36
C SER A 32 12.94 7.09 -16.71
N GLU A 33 12.11 7.18 -15.67
CA GLU A 33 10.69 7.43 -15.79
C GLU A 33 10.31 8.71 -15.02
N VAL A 34 9.45 9.53 -15.62
CA VAL A 34 8.88 10.74 -15.01
C VAL A 34 7.39 10.56 -14.84
N SER A 35 6.94 10.72 -13.59
CA SER A 35 5.53 10.60 -13.24
C SER A 35 5.10 11.66 -12.24
N ILE A 36 3.79 11.88 -12.15
CA ILE A 36 3.18 12.81 -11.22
C ILE A 36 1.95 12.19 -10.56
N ALA A 37 1.82 12.44 -9.25
CA ALA A 37 0.62 12.07 -8.50
C ALA A 37 -0.45 13.16 -8.61
N VAL A 38 -1.65 12.79 -9.05
CA VAL A 38 -2.76 13.71 -9.33
C VAL A 38 -3.98 13.41 -8.45
N PRO A 39 -4.78 14.44 -8.07
CA PRO A 39 -5.96 14.21 -7.24
C PRO A 39 -7.01 13.40 -8.00
N PRO A 40 -7.83 12.61 -7.30
CA PRO A 40 -8.83 11.76 -7.93
C PRO A 40 -10.00 12.59 -8.47
N ILE A 41 -10.27 13.77 -7.90
CA ILE A 41 -11.35 14.66 -8.35
C ILE A 41 -10.73 16.00 -8.78
N ASN A 42 -11.11 16.47 -9.97
CA ASN A 42 -10.54 17.68 -10.56
C ASN A 42 -11.20 18.98 -10.07
N TRP A 43 -11.16 19.24 -8.76
CA TRP A 43 -11.55 20.56 -8.23
C TRP A 43 -10.55 21.67 -8.59
N GLY A 44 -9.38 21.29 -9.10
CA GLY A 44 -8.25 22.19 -9.28
C GLY A 44 -8.07 22.74 -10.69
N GLY A 45 -8.86 22.31 -11.68
CA GLY A 45 -8.70 22.72 -13.09
C GLY A 45 -7.47 22.11 -13.76
N TRP A 46 -7.07 20.91 -13.37
CA TRP A 46 -5.97 20.16 -13.97
C TRP A 46 -6.34 19.70 -15.39
N GLN A 47 -5.36 19.62 -16.29
CA GLN A 47 -5.55 19.07 -17.65
C GLN A 47 -4.92 17.67 -17.71
N TYR A 48 -5.65 16.66 -17.23
CA TYR A 48 -5.09 15.31 -17.08
C TYR A 48 -4.66 14.65 -18.38
N THR A 49 -5.37 14.88 -19.50
CA THR A 49 -4.97 14.36 -20.82
C THR A 49 -3.58 14.87 -21.21
N GLY A 50 -3.36 16.19 -21.14
CA GLY A 50 -2.04 16.76 -21.44
C GLY A 50 -0.96 16.38 -20.43
N LEU A 51 -1.30 16.19 -19.14
CA LEU A 51 -0.34 15.64 -18.16
C LEU A 51 0.05 14.21 -18.50
N ALA A 52 -0.91 13.37 -18.90
CA ALA A 52 -0.63 12.00 -19.31
C ALA A 52 0.24 12.00 -20.57
N GLU A 53 0.02 12.90 -21.52
CA GLU A 53 0.90 13.05 -22.68
C GLU A 53 2.32 13.47 -22.29
N ALA A 54 2.45 14.42 -21.36
CA ALA A 54 3.72 14.98 -20.89
C ALA A 54 4.57 14.05 -20.00
N CYS A 55 3.97 13.05 -19.36
CA CYS A 55 4.64 12.13 -18.43
C CYS A 55 4.71 10.69 -18.99
N ASP A 56 5.54 9.84 -18.40
CA ASP A 56 5.51 8.39 -18.65
C ASP A 56 4.22 7.76 -18.08
N TYR A 57 3.77 8.24 -16.92
CA TYR A 57 2.49 7.87 -16.33
C TYR A 57 2.00 8.86 -15.26
N LEU A 58 0.70 8.83 -15.00
CA LEU A 58 0.04 9.51 -13.88
C LEU A 58 -0.30 8.52 -12.77
N PHE A 59 0.02 8.88 -11.54
CA PHE A 59 -0.45 8.16 -10.36
C PHE A 59 -1.73 8.83 -9.82
N ILE A 60 -2.87 8.20 -10.05
CA ILE A 60 -4.16 8.71 -9.57
C ILE A 60 -4.23 8.45 -8.06
N MET A 61 -4.32 9.49 -7.23
CA MET A 61 -4.49 9.34 -5.79
C MET A 61 -5.95 8.95 -5.46
N GLY A 62 -6.37 7.73 -5.83
CA GLY A 62 -7.74 7.19 -5.71
C GLY A 62 -8.22 6.95 -4.27
N TYR A 63 -8.04 7.93 -3.40
CA TYR A 63 -8.31 7.88 -1.97
C TYR A 63 -8.55 9.29 -1.39
N ASN A 64 -8.86 9.36 -0.09
CA ASN A 64 -9.29 10.56 0.64
C ASN A 64 -10.58 11.18 0.07
N PHE A 65 -11.59 10.36 -0.22
CA PHE A 65 -12.93 10.85 -0.55
C PHE A 65 -13.71 11.26 0.71
N TYR A 66 -13.52 10.52 1.81
CA TYR A 66 -13.94 10.94 3.16
C TYR A 66 -12.71 11.26 4.02
N GLY A 67 -12.85 12.25 4.90
CA GLY A 67 -11.81 12.69 5.82
C GLY A 67 -12.32 13.76 6.80
N PRO A 68 -11.45 14.51 7.50
CA PRO A 68 -11.86 15.50 8.50
C PRO A 68 -12.88 16.56 8.05
N TRP A 69 -13.06 16.75 6.74
CA TRP A 69 -14.06 17.64 6.13
C TRP A 69 -15.47 17.02 6.01
N SER A 70 -15.64 15.73 6.28
CA SER A 70 -16.91 15.01 6.16
C SER A 70 -17.76 15.17 7.42
N GLN A 71 -19.07 15.38 7.25
CA GLN A 71 -20.03 15.42 8.37
C GLN A 71 -20.42 14.03 8.90
N THR A 72 -20.18 12.99 8.11
CA THR A 72 -20.46 11.60 8.45
C THR A 72 -19.19 10.76 8.37
N SER A 73 -19.17 9.65 9.11
CA SER A 73 -18.15 8.63 8.92
C SER A 73 -18.19 8.06 7.51
N GLY A 74 -17.08 7.50 7.05
CA GLY A 74 -17.06 6.81 5.77
C GLY A 74 -15.66 6.34 5.34
N PRO A 75 -15.62 5.61 4.22
CA PRO A 75 -14.42 5.00 3.68
C PRO A 75 -13.47 6.01 3.07
N CYS A 76 -12.17 5.76 3.21
CA CYS A 76 -11.15 6.58 2.55
C CYS A 76 -11.29 6.53 1.02
N ALA A 77 -11.62 5.37 0.47
CA ALA A 77 -11.69 5.13 -0.96
C ALA A 77 -12.90 4.26 -1.33
N PRO A 78 -14.13 4.80 -1.33
CA PRO A 78 -15.28 4.06 -1.82
C PRO A 78 -15.09 3.69 -3.30
N LEU A 79 -15.35 2.42 -3.66
CA LEU A 79 -15.44 2.02 -5.07
C LEU A 79 -16.67 2.66 -5.72
N THR A 80 -17.81 2.55 -5.04
CA THR A 80 -19.13 3.07 -5.46
C THR A 80 -19.79 3.86 -4.33
N GLY A 81 -20.96 4.46 -4.59
CA GLY A 81 -21.70 5.21 -3.58
C GLY A 81 -21.09 6.57 -3.21
N GLY A 82 -21.78 7.31 -2.34
CA GLY A 82 -21.43 8.70 -2.04
C GLY A 82 -21.49 9.63 -3.27
N SER A 83 -21.08 10.89 -3.10
CA SER A 83 -21.02 11.86 -4.20
C SER A 83 -19.76 11.70 -5.06
N TYR A 84 -18.67 11.21 -4.45
CA TYR A 84 -17.39 11.00 -5.10
C TYR A 84 -16.85 9.61 -4.71
N ASN A 85 -16.37 8.88 -5.71
CA ASN A 85 -15.84 7.53 -5.56
C ASN A 85 -14.88 7.19 -6.71
N ILE A 86 -14.23 6.04 -6.62
CA ILE A 86 -13.26 5.59 -7.63
C ILE A 86 -13.92 5.36 -8.98
N THR A 87 -15.08 4.70 -9.05
CA THR A 87 -15.76 4.43 -10.34
C THR A 87 -16.10 5.73 -11.07
N ARG A 88 -16.61 6.74 -10.35
CA ARG A 88 -16.85 8.08 -10.92
C ARG A 88 -15.53 8.70 -11.39
N THR A 89 -14.48 8.63 -10.59
CA THR A 89 -13.16 9.20 -10.92
C THR A 89 -12.66 8.67 -12.26
N VAL A 90 -12.65 7.35 -12.42
CA VAL A 90 -12.21 6.66 -13.64
C VAL A 90 -13.11 7.01 -14.84
N ASN A 91 -14.43 6.99 -14.65
CA ASN A 91 -15.39 7.21 -15.73
C ASN A 91 -15.60 8.68 -16.15
N THR A 92 -15.11 9.64 -15.37
CA THR A 92 -15.38 11.06 -15.63
C THR A 92 -14.10 11.88 -15.71
N GLU A 93 -13.28 11.83 -14.66
CA GLU A 93 -12.11 12.70 -14.53
C GLU A 93 -11.00 12.23 -15.49
N PHE A 94 -10.86 10.93 -15.71
CA PHE A 94 -9.80 10.32 -16.52
C PHE A 94 -10.29 9.67 -17.82
N ALA A 95 -11.55 9.85 -18.19
CA ALA A 95 -12.17 9.17 -19.34
C ALA A 95 -11.47 9.44 -20.69
N GLU A 96 -10.87 10.63 -20.84
CA GLU A 96 -10.20 11.06 -22.06
C GLU A 96 -8.66 10.91 -22.00
N ALA A 97 -8.10 10.62 -20.83
CA ALA A 97 -6.66 10.44 -20.68
C ALA A 97 -6.23 9.06 -21.22
N ASN A 98 -5.01 8.96 -21.74
CA ASN A 98 -4.49 7.70 -22.26
C ASN A 98 -4.37 6.65 -21.14
N ALA A 99 -5.22 5.62 -21.18
CA ALA A 99 -5.32 4.54 -20.20
C ALA A 99 -3.98 3.84 -19.92
N ASP A 100 -3.16 3.58 -20.94
CA ASP A 100 -1.86 2.90 -20.80
C ASP A 100 -0.80 3.73 -20.04
N LYS A 101 -1.15 4.98 -19.70
CA LYS A 101 -0.35 5.88 -18.87
C LYS A 101 -0.96 6.13 -17.49
N LEU A 102 -2.04 5.46 -17.10
CA LEU A 102 -2.70 5.69 -15.82
C LEU A 102 -2.38 4.57 -14.83
N ILE A 103 -2.03 4.93 -13.60
CA ILE A 103 -1.89 4.02 -12.47
C ILE A 103 -2.96 4.38 -11.44
N LEU A 104 -3.84 3.44 -11.11
CA LEU A 104 -4.83 3.65 -10.04
C LEU A 104 -4.19 3.43 -8.68
N GLY A 105 -3.94 4.51 -7.94
CA GLY A 105 -3.47 4.47 -6.56
C GLY A 105 -4.58 4.12 -5.57
N VAL A 106 -4.36 3.09 -4.76
CA VAL A 106 -5.28 2.64 -3.69
C VAL A 106 -4.70 2.89 -2.30
N PRO A 107 -5.51 3.13 -1.26
CA PRO A 107 -5.00 3.34 0.09
C PRO A 107 -4.76 2.00 0.79
N TYR A 108 -3.63 1.88 1.46
CA TYR A 108 -3.37 0.88 2.50
C TYR A 108 -3.61 1.49 3.88
N TYR A 109 -4.56 2.40 3.99
CA TYR A 109 -4.98 3.03 5.23
C TYR A 109 -6.48 3.31 5.18
N GLY A 110 -7.01 3.70 6.33
CA GLY A 110 -8.43 3.90 6.54
C GLY A 110 -8.77 5.25 7.16
N ASN A 111 -9.99 5.34 7.68
CA ASN A 111 -10.42 6.45 8.54
C ASN A 111 -10.97 5.89 9.84
N LYS A 112 -10.56 6.48 10.98
CA LYS A 112 -11.14 6.25 12.29
C LYS A 112 -11.94 7.46 12.71
N TRP A 113 -13.17 7.24 13.14
CA TRP A 113 -14.13 8.27 13.49
C TRP A 113 -14.66 8.04 14.90
N LYS A 114 -15.02 9.13 15.58
CA LYS A 114 -15.95 9.11 16.71
C LYS A 114 -17.31 9.55 16.18
N THR A 115 -18.35 8.77 16.45
CA THR A 115 -19.66 8.89 15.80
C THR A 115 -20.81 8.88 16.80
N ASN A 116 -22.00 9.30 16.35
CA ASN A 116 -23.22 9.24 17.16
C ASN A 116 -23.72 7.81 17.41
N THR A 117 -23.61 6.94 16.40
CA THR A 117 -24.04 5.53 16.46
C THR A 117 -23.04 4.62 15.76
N GLY A 118 -23.13 3.31 16.00
CA GLY A 118 -22.35 2.29 15.29
C GLY A 118 -22.83 1.96 13.87
N ASN A 119 -23.86 2.64 13.36
CA ASN A 119 -24.36 2.40 12.01
C ASN A 119 -23.43 3.04 10.96
N PRO A 120 -23.22 2.43 9.79
CA PRO A 120 -22.37 3.02 8.76
C PRO A 120 -22.88 4.41 8.35
N TYR A 121 -21.96 5.32 8.03
CA TYR A 121 -22.25 6.72 7.67
C TYR A 121 -22.95 7.54 8.77
N SER A 122 -22.79 7.16 10.04
CA SER A 122 -23.30 7.93 11.17
C SER A 122 -22.66 9.32 11.22
N HIS A 123 -23.37 10.29 11.82
CA HIS A 123 -22.83 11.62 12.07
C HIS A 123 -21.51 11.52 12.82
N ALA A 124 -20.46 12.12 12.27
CA ALA A 124 -19.13 12.16 12.87
C ALA A 124 -19.05 13.33 13.84
N PHE A 125 -18.76 13.05 15.11
CA PHE A 125 -18.36 14.08 16.05
C PHE A 125 -16.92 14.49 15.84
N ASP A 126 -16.07 13.53 15.42
CA ASP A 126 -14.65 13.79 15.17
C ASP A 126 -14.06 12.77 14.17
N HIS A 127 -13.07 13.22 13.40
CA HIS A 127 -12.16 12.36 12.64
C HIS A 127 -10.90 12.16 13.48
N ILE A 128 -10.75 10.96 14.03
CA ILE A 128 -9.73 10.67 15.04
C ILE A 128 -8.36 10.47 14.40
N SER A 129 -8.28 9.69 13.32
CA SER A 129 -7.01 9.36 12.65
C SER A 129 -7.23 8.64 11.32
N GLN A 130 -6.12 8.43 10.60
CA GLN A 130 -6.05 7.57 9.41
C GLN A 130 -5.20 6.32 9.71
N PRO A 131 -5.77 5.26 10.30
CA PRO A 131 -4.99 4.07 10.67
C PRO A 131 -4.46 3.36 9.43
N SER A 132 -3.23 2.82 9.50
CA SER A 132 -2.71 1.90 8.48
C SER A 132 -3.59 0.66 8.35
N TYR A 133 -3.51 -0.06 7.24
CA TYR A 133 -4.24 -1.31 7.03
C TYR A 133 -4.03 -2.29 8.19
N SER A 134 -2.79 -2.50 8.61
CA SER A 134 -2.47 -3.41 9.72
C SER A 134 -3.18 -3.03 11.02
N LEU A 135 -3.21 -1.74 11.35
CA LEU A 135 -3.89 -1.25 12.54
C LEU A 135 -5.41 -1.37 12.42
N ALA A 136 -5.97 -0.97 11.27
CA ALA A 136 -7.41 -1.09 11.03
C ALA A 136 -7.87 -2.55 11.07
N LYS A 137 -7.09 -3.45 10.46
CA LYS A 137 -7.33 -4.89 10.46
C LYS A 137 -7.27 -5.49 11.87
N ASN A 138 -6.30 -5.11 12.69
CA ASN A 138 -6.25 -5.56 14.10
C ASN A 138 -7.50 -5.12 14.87
N ILE A 139 -7.93 -3.87 14.72
CA ILE A 139 -9.15 -3.38 15.36
C ILE A 139 -10.38 -4.16 14.84
N ALA A 140 -10.44 -4.44 13.54
CA ALA A 140 -11.52 -5.25 12.97
C ALA A 140 -11.50 -6.71 13.44
N ASP A 141 -10.32 -7.28 13.70
CA ASP A 141 -10.17 -8.62 14.28
C ASP A 141 -10.65 -8.67 15.74
N ASP A 142 -10.43 -7.60 16.51
CA ASP A 142 -10.86 -7.50 17.90
C ASP A 142 -12.38 -7.24 18.05
N TYR A 143 -12.96 -6.42 17.18
CA TYR A 143 -14.33 -5.92 17.32
C TYR A 143 -15.33 -6.45 16.27
N GLY A 144 -14.85 -7.19 15.28
CA GLY A 144 -15.65 -7.74 14.20
C GLY A 144 -15.68 -6.86 12.94
N ALA A 145 -15.22 -7.42 11.83
CA ALA A 145 -15.32 -6.79 10.51
C ALA A 145 -16.74 -6.87 9.95
N SER A 146 -17.18 -5.79 9.32
CA SER A 146 -18.41 -5.66 8.54
C SER A 146 -18.07 -5.22 7.13
N TRP A 147 -18.96 -5.55 6.19
CA TRP A 147 -18.87 -5.15 4.79
C TRP A 147 -19.95 -4.11 4.50
N ASP A 148 -19.58 -3.02 3.82
CA ASP A 148 -20.54 -2.03 3.34
C ASP A 148 -20.78 -2.22 1.84
N ASP A 149 -22.00 -2.65 1.48
CA ASP A 149 -22.37 -2.92 0.09
C ASP A 149 -22.48 -1.66 -0.79
N ILE A 150 -22.60 -0.48 -0.18
CA ILE A 150 -22.69 0.77 -0.95
C ILE A 150 -21.31 1.17 -1.46
N SER A 151 -20.32 1.23 -0.57
CA SER A 151 -18.94 1.61 -0.91
C SER A 151 -18.08 0.47 -1.42
N GLN A 152 -18.51 -0.77 -1.18
CA GLN A 152 -17.72 -1.98 -1.39
C GLN A 152 -16.40 -1.93 -0.61
N THR A 153 -16.47 -1.54 0.67
CA THR A 153 -15.33 -1.48 1.59
C THR A 153 -15.63 -2.15 2.92
N SER A 154 -14.60 -2.40 3.71
CA SER A 154 -14.72 -2.99 5.03
C SER A 154 -14.74 -1.91 6.11
N TYR A 155 -15.48 -2.18 7.19
CA TYR A 155 -15.45 -1.33 8.38
C TYR A 155 -15.68 -2.17 9.64
N CYS A 156 -15.38 -1.61 10.81
CA CYS A 156 -15.88 -2.13 12.07
C CYS A 156 -16.42 -0.97 12.92
N SER A 157 -17.32 -1.29 13.85
CA SER A 157 -17.88 -0.31 14.79
C SER A 157 -17.86 -0.87 16.19
N TYR A 158 -17.44 -0.06 17.16
CA TYR A 158 -17.32 -0.50 18.55
C TYR A 158 -17.57 0.65 19.52
N GLN A 159 -17.90 0.31 20.75
CA GLN A 159 -18.01 1.29 21.84
C GLN A 159 -16.76 1.27 22.72
N GLN A 160 -16.28 2.45 23.09
CA GLN A 160 -15.22 2.62 24.08
C GLN A 160 -15.57 3.82 24.96
N SER A 161 -15.63 3.61 26.27
CA SER A 161 -15.94 4.65 27.27
C SER A 161 -17.26 5.39 27.01
N GLY A 162 -18.28 4.69 26.48
CA GLY A 162 -19.60 5.26 26.18
C GLY A 162 -19.72 5.92 24.81
N ASP A 163 -18.62 6.10 24.07
CA ASP A 163 -18.61 6.67 22.72
C ASP A 163 -18.59 5.58 21.64
N TRP A 164 -19.25 5.83 20.51
CA TRP A 164 -19.13 5.00 19.31
C TRP A 164 -17.94 5.40 18.47
N TYR A 165 -17.19 4.40 18.01
CA TYR A 165 -16.11 4.54 17.04
C TYR A 165 -16.39 3.69 15.80
N GLN A 166 -15.98 4.20 14.65
CA GLN A 166 -15.99 3.45 13.39
C GLN A 166 -14.61 3.49 12.76
N VAL A 167 -14.12 2.35 12.28
CA VAL A 167 -12.87 2.24 11.52
C VAL A 167 -13.18 1.66 10.16
N TRP A 168 -12.97 2.46 9.12
CA TRP A 168 -13.19 2.09 7.73
C TRP A 168 -11.86 1.82 7.04
N TYR A 169 -11.75 0.77 6.24
CA TYR A 169 -10.50 0.40 5.56
C TYR A 169 -10.76 -0.41 4.30
N ASP A 170 -9.74 -0.47 3.44
CA ASP A 170 -9.72 -1.35 2.29
C ASP A 170 -9.17 -2.73 2.66
N SER A 171 -9.95 -3.79 2.44
CA SER A 171 -9.52 -5.19 2.57
C SER A 171 -8.98 -5.70 1.24
N ASP A 172 -8.37 -6.90 1.26
CA ASP A 172 -8.00 -7.63 0.04
C ASP A 172 -9.18 -7.74 -0.94
N THR A 173 -10.39 -7.95 -0.44
CA THR A 173 -11.61 -8.04 -1.26
C THR A 173 -12.00 -6.70 -1.89
N SER A 174 -11.94 -5.58 -1.16
CA SER A 174 -12.26 -4.26 -1.76
C SER A 174 -11.16 -3.80 -2.71
N LEU A 175 -9.89 -4.06 -2.39
CA LEU A 175 -8.76 -3.78 -3.28
C LEU A 175 -8.85 -4.60 -4.56
N ARG A 176 -9.18 -5.90 -4.50
CA ARG A 176 -9.42 -6.72 -5.68
C ARG A 176 -10.41 -6.07 -6.64
N ARG A 177 -11.54 -5.57 -6.13
CA ARG A 177 -12.56 -4.92 -6.97
C ARG A 177 -12.05 -3.64 -7.63
N LYS A 178 -11.18 -2.90 -6.96
CA LYS A 178 -10.53 -1.70 -7.53
C LYS A 178 -9.49 -2.08 -8.59
N TYR A 179 -8.76 -3.16 -8.37
CA TYR A 179 -7.84 -3.72 -9.36
C TYR A 179 -8.61 -4.19 -10.59
N ASP A 180 -9.73 -4.87 -10.41
CA ASP A 180 -10.62 -5.28 -11.50
C ASP A 180 -11.14 -4.06 -12.30
N LEU A 181 -11.45 -2.95 -11.63
CA LEU A 181 -11.84 -1.70 -12.29
C LEU A 181 -10.67 -1.10 -13.09
N ALA A 182 -9.47 -1.00 -12.53
CA ALA A 182 -8.31 -0.50 -13.27
C ALA A 182 -8.04 -1.36 -14.52
N ASP A 183 -8.08 -2.68 -14.37
CA ASP A 183 -7.86 -3.62 -15.46
C ASP A 183 -8.97 -3.53 -16.53
N SER A 184 -10.24 -3.35 -16.15
CA SER A 184 -11.34 -3.20 -17.10
C SER A 184 -11.26 -1.91 -17.93
N HIS A 185 -10.52 -0.92 -17.43
CA HIS A 185 -10.24 0.33 -18.13
C HIS A 185 -8.89 0.33 -18.85
N TYR A 186 -8.18 -0.81 -18.87
CA TYR A 186 -6.84 -0.92 -19.45
C TYR A 186 -5.83 0.05 -18.81
N TYR A 187 -6.01 0.28 -17.50
CA TYR A 187 -4.99 0.65 -16.53
C TYR A 187 -3.56 0.20 -16.90
N LYS A 188 -2.55 1.09 -16.97
CA LYS A 188 -1.13 0.70 -16.90
C LYS A 188 -0.86 -0.21 -15.70
N GLY A 189 -1.56 0.06 -14.60
CA GLY A 189 -1.60 -0.82 -13.44
C GLY A 189 -2.20 -0.16 -12.21
N ILE A 190 -1.83 -0.70 -11.06
CA ILE A 190 -2.24 -0.24 -9.74
C ILE A 190 -1.04 0.24 -8.94
N GLY A 191 -1.27 1.18 -8.04
CA GLY A 191 -0.27 1.65 -7.09
C GLY A 191 -0.85 1.69 -5.68
N MET A 192 -0.02 1.78 -4.65
CA MET A 192 -0.49 1.78 -3.26
C MET A 192 0.09 2.95 -2.46
N TRP A 193 -0.73 3.57 -1.61
CA TRP A 193 -0.27 4.50 -0.59
C TRP A 193 -0.57 3.97 0.83
N ALA A 194 0.40 3.70 1.69
CA ALA A 194 1.83 3.64 1.41
C ALA A 194 2.33 2.21 1.60
N LEU A 195 3.33 1.85 0.80
CA LEU A 195 4.07 0.61 0.94
C LEU A 195 4.35 0.34 2.43
N GLY A 196 3.95 -0.84 2.92
CA GLY A 196 4.16 -1.34 4.28
C GLY A 196 3.25 -0.83 5.37
N TYR A 197 2.18 -0.13 5.03
CA TYR A 197 1.06 0.05 5.95
C TYR A 197 0.30 -1.26 6.25
N ASP A 198 0.59 -2.31 5.49
CA ASP A 198 0.17 -3.68 5.72
C ASP A 198 1.02 -4.43 6.77
N SER A 199 2.21 -3.95 7.11
CA SER A 199 3.10 -4.57 8.11
C SER A 199 3.38 -6.06 7.80
N ASP A 200 2.90 -6.96 8.65
CA ASP A 200 3.03 -8.41 8.61
C ASP A 200 1.78 -9.09 8.02
N LYS A 201 0.76 -8.32 7.65
CA LYS A 201 -0.51 -8.83 7.11
C LYS A 201 -0.34 -9.24 5.64
N PRO A 202 -0.44 -10.54 5.30
CA PRO A 202 -0.08 -11.03 3.98
C PRO A 202 -1.17 -10.79 2.92
N GLU A 203 -2.41 -10.50 3.32
CA GLU A 203 -3.59 -10.60 2.45
C GLU A 203 -3.52 -9.64 1.25
N LEU A 204 -3.01 -8.42 1.46
CA LEU A 204 -2.93 -7.44 0.37
C LEU A 204 -1.86 -7.84 -0.68
N TRP A 205 -0.73 -8.40 -0.24
CA TRP A 205 0.30 -8.93 -1.15
C TRP A 205 -0.11 -10.25 -1.80
N ASP A 206 -0.84 -11.10 -1.07
CA ASP A 206 -1.44 -12.31 -1.62
C ASP A 206 -2.37 -11.96 -2.77
N GLU A 207 -3.18 -10.90 -2.65
CA GLU A 207 -4.06 -10.43 -3.71
C GLU A 207 -3.28 -9.91 -4.94
N LEU A 208 -2.21 -9.15 -4.73
CA LEU A 208 -1.34 -8.72 -5.83
C LEU A 208 -0.68 -9.90 -6.55
N ARG A 209 -0.16 -10.87 -5.79
CA ARG A 209 0.40 -12.11 -6.37
C ARG A 209 -0.65 -12.89 -7.13
N ARG A 210 -1.84 -13.07 -6.55
CA ARG A 210 -2.96 -13.74 -7.22
C ARG A 210 -3.23 -13.14 -8.60
N ARG A 211 -3.24 -11.81 -8.67
CA ARG A 211 -3.60 -11.07 -9.88
C ARG A 211 -2.47 -11.04 -10.91
N TYR A 212 -1.26 -10.67 -10.50
CA TYR A 212 -0.17 -10.35 -11.42
C TYR A 212 0.86 -11.46 -11.58
N THR A 213 0.86 -12.48 -10.71
CA THR A 213 1.75 -13.65 -10.82
C THR A 213 1.01 -15.00 -10.90
N GLY A 214 -0.30 -15.03 -10.62
CA GLY A 214 -1.19 -16.17 -10.81
C GLY A 214 -1.42 -17.04 -9.55
N ALA A 215 -2.44 -17.89 -9.57
CA ALA A 215 -2.84 -18.70 -8.41
C ALA A 215 -1.82 -19.78 -8.02
N SER A 216 -1.17 -20.43 -9.00
CA SER A 216 -0.07 -21.36 -8.74
C SER A 216 1.05 -20.70 -7.94
N ALA A 217 1.37 -19.45 -8.27
CA ALA A 217 2.39 -18.67 -7.58
C ALA A 217 2.03 -18.42 -6.10
N ILE A 218 0.76 -18.21 -5.73
CA ILE A 218 0.40 -18.07 -4.30
C ILE A 218 0.63 -19.37 -3.54
N SER A 219 0.19 -20.51 -4.09
CA SER A 219 0.35 -21.81 -3.44
C SER A 219 1.83 -22.18 -3.28
N GLU A 220 2.63 -21.86 -4.29
CA GLU A 220 4.06 -22.08 -4.29
C GLU A 220 4.76 -21.13 -3.30
N VAL A 221 4.37 -19.86 -3.27
CA VAL A 221 4.86 -18.91 -2.26
C VAL A 221 4.54 -19.42 -0.87
N ARG A 222 3.31 -19.82 -0.56
CA ARG A 222 2.93 -20.33 0.78
C ARG A 222 3.69 -21.61 1.16
N ARG A 223 3.85 -22.57 0.24
CA ARG A 223 4.66 -23.79 0.48
C ARG A 223 6.11 -23.47 0.76
N ASN A 224 6.63 -22.47 0.07
CA ASN A 224 8.01 -22.02 0.19
C ASN A 224 8.13 -20.82 1.13
N GLN A 225 7.13 -20.50 1.97
CA GLN A 225 7.21 -19.37 2.89
C GLN A 225 7.66 -19.84 4.27
N VAL A 226 8.49 -19.03 4.90
CA VAL A 226 8.85 -19.17 6.31
C VAL A 226 8.21 -18.00 7.04
N GLU A 227 7.43 -18.28 8.07
CA GLU A 227 6.97 -17.22 8.98
C GLU A 227 8.18 -16.64 9.70
N ILE A 228 8.31 -15.32 9.63
CA ILE A 228 9.38 -14.59 10.32
C ILE A 228 8.75 -13.49 11.16
N SER A 229 9.20 -13.39 12.40
CA SER A 229 8.88 -12.26 13.27
C SER A 229 10.16 -11.46 13.49
N ILE A 230 10.09 -10.15 13.27
CA ILE A 230 11.23 -9.26 13.45
C ILE A 230 10.87 -8.23 14.51
N VAL A 231 11.74 -8.10 15.50
CA VAL A 231 11.68 -7.04 16.50
C VAL A 231 12.88 -6.15 16.28
N ASN A 232 12.64 -4.89 15.95
CA ASN A 232 13.65 -3.85 16.04
C ASN A 232 13.75 -3.46 17.51
N THR A 233 14.73 -4.01 18.22
CA THR A 233 15.01 -3.55 19.58
C THR A 233 15.74 -2.21 19.46
N GLU A 234 15.38 -1.20 20.26
CA GLU A 234 15.97 0.15 20.27
C GLU A 234 17.52 0.20 20.40
N GLU A 235 18.17 -0.96 20.51
CA GLU A 235 19.59 -1.25 20.68
C GLU A 235 20.37 -1.47 19.36
N ASN A 236 19.94 -0.91 18.23
CA ASN A 236 20.62 -1.02 16.92
C ASN A 236 20.74 -2.45 16.33
N ASN A 237 19.93 -3.39 16.78
CA ASN A 237 19.93 -4.77 16.29
C ASN A 237 18.51 -5.22 15.92
N LEU A 238 18.37 -5.86 14.77
CA LEU A 238 17.14 -6.53 14.37
C LEU A 238 17.17 -7.97 14.88
N LYS A 239 16.27 -8.31 15.80
CA LYS A 239 16.08 -9.69 16.26
C LYS A 239 15.11 -10.38 15.34
N ILE A 240 15.59 -11.39 14.61
CA ILE A 240 14.82 -12.13 13.61
C ILE A 240 14.60 -13.53 14.16
N ARG A 241 13.34 -13.94 14.23
CA ARG A 241 12.92 -15.27 14.66
C ARG A 241 12.17 -15.98 13.54
N PHE A 242 12.53 -17.23 13.30
CA PHE A 242 11.95 -18.08 12.26
C PHE A 242 12.17 -19.55 12.59
N SER A 243 11.43 -20.47 11.95
CA SER A 243 11.65 -21.92 12.11
C SER A 243 12.53 -22.46 10.98
N ALA A 244 13.48 -23.35 11.30
CA ALA A 244 14.33 -24.02 10.32
C ALA A 244 14.50 -25.51 10.67
N GLU A 245 14.91 -26.32 9.70
CA GLU A 245 15.29 -27.72 9.92
C GLU A 245 16.79 -27.86 10.15
N ALA A 246 17.20 -28.87 10.90
CA ALA A 246 18.61 -29.20 11.06
C ALA A 246 19.26 -29.39 9.70
N ASN A 247 20.43 -28.77 9.52
CA ASN A 247 21.19 -28.69 8.28
C ASN A 247 20.67 -27.74 7.19
N ASP A 248 19.57 -27.02 7.39
CA ASP A 248 19.20 -25.91 6.50
C ASP A 248 20.37 -24.94 6.37
N ARG A 249 20.74 -24.60 5.13
CA ARG A 249 21.60 -23.46 4.88
C ARG A 249 20.73 -22.21 4.89
N ILE A 250 20.95 -21.39 5.90
CA ILE A 250 20.24 -20.15 6.15
C ILE A 250 21.02 -19.00 5.51
N THR A 251 20.34 -18.14 4.75
CA THR A 251 20.86 -16.86 4.26
C THR A 251 19.89 -15.75 4.63
N LEU A 252 20.34 -14.82 5.46
CA LEU A 252 19.63 -13.59 5.80
C LEU A 252 20.11 -12.49 4.88
N VAL A 253 19.20 -11.74 4.28
CA VAL A 253 19.52 -10.61 3.40
C VAL A 253 18.69 -9.41 3.85
N LEU A 254 19.36 -8.32 4.22
CA LEU A 254 18.74 -7.01 4.37
C LEU A 254 18.92 -6.25 3.07
N THR A 255 17.82 -5.78 2.48
CA THR A 255 17.83 -5.00 1.25
C THR A 255 17.08 -3.69 1.46
N SER A 256 17.50 -2.63 0.78
CA SER A 256 16.67 -1.44 0.61
C SER A 256 15.43 -1.76 -0.25
N ILE A 257 14.43 -0.88 -0.24
CA ILE A 257 13.23 -1.03 -1.08
C ILE A 257 13.53 -1.05 -2.59
N THR A 258 14.68 -0.54 -3.03
CA THR A 258 15.12 -0.60 -4.44
C THR A 258 15.86 -1.89 -4.79
N GLY A 259 15.95 -2.84 -3.84
CA GLY A 259 16.61 -4.13 -4.05
C GLY A 259 18.12 -4.13 -3.79
N ARG A 260 18.75 -2.98 -3.51
CA ARG A 260 20.17 -2.93 -3.12
C ARG A 260 20.38 -3.70 -1.81
N VAL A 261 21.30 -4.66 -1.81
CA VAL A 261 21.70 -5.43 -0.63
C VAL A 261 22.51 -4.53 0.32
N ILE A 262 22.06 -4.45 1.57
CA ILE A 262 22.70 -3.71 2.67
C ILE A 262 23.64 -4.63 3.43
N CYS A 263 23.13 -5.80 3.84
CA CYS A 263 23.95 -6.83 4.44
C CYS A 263 23.40 -8.22 4.13
N GLN A 264 24.29 -9.21 4.15
CA GLN A 264 23.95 -10.60 3.98
C GLN A 264 24.73 -11.45 4.97
N HIS A 265 24.05 -12.33 5.68
CA HIS A 265 24.65 -13.29 6.59
C HIS A 265 24.22 -14.71 6.20
N SER A 266 25.09 -15.71 6.36
CA SER A 266 24.74 -17.09 6.06
C SER A 266 25.36 -18.05 7.05
N TYR A 267 24.57 -19.03 7.49
CA TYR A 267 25.01 -20.07 8.41
C TYR A 267 24.21 -21.35 8.18
N LYS A 268 24.61 -22.43 8.84
CA LYS A 268 23.91 -23.72 8.76
C LYS A 268 23.20 -23.98 10.08
N ALA A 269 21.90 -24.32 10.02
CA ALA A 269 21.13 -24.69 11.20
C ALA A 269 21.72 -25.96 11.84
N THR A 270 22.01 -25.90 13.14
CA THR A 270 22.57 -27.04 13.89
C THR A 270 21.49 -27.95 14.48
N PHE A 271 20.25 -27.46 14.62
CA PHE A 271 19.10 -28.20 15.11
C PHE A 271 17.81 -27.76 14.40
N SER A 272 16.81 -28.63 14.38
CA SER A 272 15.47 -28.31 13.89
C SER A 272 14.69 -27.53 14.94
N GLY A 273 13.98 -26.49 14.54
CA GLY A 273 13.14 -25.66 15.39
C GLY A 273 13.42 -24.17 15.23
N ILE A 274 13.03 -23.41 16.23
CA ILE A 274 13.09 -21.95 16.20
C ILE A 274 14.55 -21.49 16.24
N GLN A 275 14.92 -20.72 15.22
CA GLN A 275 16.15 -19.97 15.13
C GLN A 275 15.89 -18.53 15.60
N LEU A 276 16.83 -18.00 16.37
CA LEU A 276 16.89 -16.58 16.73
C LEU A 276 18.24 -16.05 16.27
N THR A 277 18.24 -14.97 15.51
CA THR A 277 19.44 -14.36 14.95
C THR A 277 19.32 -12.84 15.01
N GLU A 278 20.46 -12.16 14.96
CA GLU A 278 20.53 -10.70 15.06
C GLU A 278 21.28 -10.13 13.86
N ILE A 279 20.76 -9.04 13.31
CA ILE A 279 21.46 -8.25 12.29
C ILE A 279 21.76 -6.87 12.90
N PRO A 280 23.03 -6.47 13.00
CA PRO A 280 23.38 -5.12 13.42
C PRO A 280 22.98 -4.11 12.35
N VAL A 281 22.25 -3.08 12.76
CA VAL A 281 21.73 -2.02 11.88
C VAL A 281 22.11 -0.62 12.33
N ARG A 282 23.09 -0.49 13.23
CA ARG A 282 23.57 0.80 13.77
C ARG A 282 23.94 1.82 12.69
N ASP A 283 24.59 1.35 11.63
CA ASP A 283 25.10 2.19 10.54
C ASP A 283 24.17 2.18 9.33
N VAL A 284 23.00 1.55 9.44
CA VAL A 284 21.98 1.55 8.39
C VAL A 284 21.15 2.82 8.54
N PRO A 285 21.03 3.65 7.49
CA PRO A 285 20.19 4.84 7.55
C PRO A 285 18.76 4.53 7.97
N LYS A 286 18.11 5.48 8.63
CA LYS A 286 16.69 5.32 8.96
C LYS A 286 15.86 5.22 7.70
N GLY A 287 14.96 4.25 7.65
CA GLY A 287 14.17 3.99 6.46
C GLY A 287 13.50 2.64 6.43
N ILE A 288 12.84 2.39 5.31
CA ILE A 288 12.16 1.12 5.06
C ILE A 288 13.14 0.15 4.40
N TYR A 289 13.19 -1.06 4.94
CA TYR A 289 14.01 -2.14 4.41
C TYR A 289 13.21 -3.44 4.31
N ILE A 290 13.71 -4.36 3.50
CA ILE A 290 13.16 -5.70 3.32
C ILE A 290 14.21 -6.68 3.85
N VAL A 291 13.83 -7.44 4.87
CA VAL A 291 14.58 -8.59 5.36
C VAL A 291 14.05 -9.84 4.67
N LYS A 292 14.95 -10.60 4.06
CA LYS A 292 14.70 -11.93 3.51
C LYS A 292 15.47 -12.97 4.31
N VAL A 293 14.80 -14.03 4.72
CA VAL A 293 15.39 -15.25 5.26
C VAL A 293 15.25 -16.31 4.19
N LEU A 294 16.34 -16.95 3.78
CA LEU A 294 16.35 -18.01 2.77
C LEU A 294 16.83 -19.29 3.47
N LEU A 295 16.02 -20.34 3.48
CA LEU A 295 16.35 -21.67 4.01
C LEU A 295 16.52 -22.62 2.84
N ARG A 296 17.71 -23.19 2.68
CA ARG A 296 17.99 -24.16 1.63
C ARG A 296 18.30 -25.53 2.22
N SER A 297 17.51 -26.53 1.85
CA SER A 297 17.76 -27.94 2.15
C SER A 297 17.80 -28.74 0.85
N GLY A 298 18.99 -29.17 0.44
CA GLY A 298 19.22 -29.77 -0.87
C GLY A 298 18.75 -28.86 -2.01
N ASN A 299 17.73 -29.32 -2.75
CA ASN A 299 17.10 -28.57 -3.85
C ASN A 299 15.89 -27.72 -3.43
N SER A 300 15.42 -27.85 -2.18
CA SER A 300 14.32 -27.06 -1.65
C SER A 300 14.81 -25.69 -1.19
N LEU A 301 14.05 -24.64 -1.51
CA LEU A 301 14.26 -23.28 -1.02
C LEU A 301 12.96 -22.77 -0.40
N ARG A 302 13.02 -22.44 0.89
CA ARG A 302 11.96 -21.73 1.61
C ARG A 302 12.44 -20.31 1.92
N THR A 303 11.54 -19.35 1.95
CA THR A 303 11.86 -17.94 2.08
C THR A 303 10.90 -17.25 3.04
N GLY A 304 11.42 -16.55 4.02
CA GLY A 304 10.67 -15.58 4.81
C GLY A 304 10.99 -14.19 4.30
N THR A 305 10.00 -13.32 4.17
CA THR A 305 10.24 -11.90 3.85
C THR A 305 9.41 -11.05 4.78
N ALA A 306 10.01 -10.00 5.32
CA ALA A 306 9.31 -9.01 6.12
C ALA A 306 9.87 -7.63 5.80
N LYS A 307 8.97 -6.66 5.75
CA LYS A 307 9.33 -5.26 5.73
C LYS A 307 9.58 -4.80 7.15
N ILE A 308 10.59 -3.96 7.33
CA ILE A 308 10.92 -3.35 8.61
C ILE A 308 11.17 -1.86 8.45
N LEU A 309 11.03 -1.15 9.56
CA LEU A 309 11.49 0.22 9.72
C LEU A 309 12.72 0.19 10.63
N ILE A 310 13.84 0.73 10.13
CA ILE A 310 15.06 1.02 10.90
C ILE A 310 15.06 2.50 11.25
#